data_AF-A0A643CMF1-F1
#
_entry.id   AF-A0A643CMF1-F1
#
_cell.length_a   1.000
_cell.length_b   1.000
_cell.length_c   1.000
_cell.angle_alpha   90.00
_cell.angle_beta   90.00
_cell.angle_gamma   90.00
#
_symmetry.space_group_name_H-M   'P 1'
#
loop_
_entity.id
_entity.type
_entity.pdbx_description
1 polymer ?
#
loop_
_entity_poly.entity_id
_entity_poly.type
_entity_poly.pdbx_seq_one_letter_code
_entity_poly.pdbx_strand_id
1 'polypeptide(L)'
;MKRKHKRLLFVLASFCAAGCALLFILSELRESVSFFYTTSELLSGPQRESNLPVRVGGMVVKGSIARSTDSISFDLTDFKTELNVVYSGMLPPLFGEGVGAVVKGRLLHGKFVADEVLAKHDEKYMPKKYTAPKSSPEPK
;
A
#
# COMPACT_ATOMS: atom_id res chain seq x y z
N MET A 1 14.52 -50.84 -20.83
CA MET A 1 13.97 -49.63 -21.53
C MET A 1 14.91 -49.18 -22.65
N LYS A 2 14.42 -49.02 -23.89
CA LYS A 2 15.25 -48.57 -25.03
C LYS A 2 15.76 -47.13 -24.79
N ARG A 3 16.99 -46.79 -25.22
CA ARG A 3 17.65 -45.48 -25.00
C ARG A 3 16.76 -44.27 -25.37
N LYS A 4 15.93 -44.42 -26.40
CA LYS A 4 14.94 -43.43 -26.84
C LYS A 4 13.88 -43.07 -25.78
N HIS A 5 13.42 -44.03 -24.98
CA HIS A 5 12.44 -43.77 -23.92
C HIS A 5 13.07 -43.04 -22.73
N LYS A 6 14.33 -43.33 -22.40
CA LYS A 6 15.06 -42.57 -21.37
C LYS A 6 15.25 -41.12 -21.78
N ARG A 7 15.65 -40.85 -23.03
CA ARG A 7 15.81 -39.48 -23.55
C ARG A 7 14.49 -38.70 -23.56
N LEU A 8 13.40 -39.34 -23.98
CA LEU A 8 12.05 -38.75 -23.92
C LEU A 8 11.65 -38.41 -22.48
N LEU A 9 11.93 -39.31 -21.54
CA LEU A 9 11.58 -39.12 -20.13
C LEU A 9 12.37 -37.96 -19.49
N PHE A 10 13.65 -37.79 -19.84
CA PHE A 10 14.44 -36.63 -19.42
C PHE A 10 13.90 -35.31 -19.98
N VAL A 11 13.52 -35.27 -21.26
CA VAL A 11 12.94 -34.07 -21.89
C VAL A 11 11.62 -33.70 -21.22
N LEU A 12 10.74 -34.69 -21.00
CA LEU A 12 9.45 -34.47 -20.34
C LEU A 12 9.63 -34.00 -18.89
N ALA A 13 10.54 -34.63 -18.15
CA ALA A 13 10.87 -34.22 -16.78
C ALA A 13 11.43 -32.79 -16.72
N SER A 14 12.31 -32.42 -17.65
CA SER A 14 12.82 -31.05 -17.75
C SER A 14 11.73 -30.04 -18.06
N PHE A 15 10.78 -30.39 -18.94
CA PHE A 15 9.68 -29.51 -19.30
C PHE A 15 8.70 -29.34 -18.14
N CYS A 16 8.36 -30.42 -17.43
CA CYS A 16 7.57 -30.36 -16.21
C CYS A 16 8.25 -29.52 -15.13
N ALA A 17 9.56 -29.71 -14.90
CA ALA A 17 10.31 -28.93 -13.92
C ALA A 17 10.29 -27.43 -14.27
N ALA A 18 10.50 -27.07 -15.53
CA ALA A 18 10.41 -25.68 -15.99
C ALA A 18 8.99 -25.11 -15.83
N GLY A 19 7.96 -25.89 -16.15
CA GLY A 19 6.56 -25.51 -15.96
C GLY A 19 6.21 -25.25 -14.49
N CYS A 20 6.63 -26.14 -13.57
CA CYS A 20 6.44 -25.95 -12.14
C CYS A 20 7.17 -24.70 -11.63
N ALA A 21 8.42 -24.48 -12.05
CA ALA A 21 9.16 -23.28 -11.68
C ALA A 21 8.44 -21.99 -12.14
N LEU A 22 7.93 -21.98 -13.38
CA LEU A 22 7.17 -20.84 -13.89
C LEU A 22 5.88 -20.59 -13.10
N LEU A 23 5.14 -21.66 -12.76
CA LEU A 23 3.93 -21.55 -11.95
C LEU A 23 4.22 -20.97 -10.56
N PHE A 24 5.29 -21.40 -9.91
CA PHE A 24 5.70 -20.83 -8.62
C PHE A 24 6.04 -19.34 -8.73
N ILE A 25 6.81 -18.95 -9.76
CA ILE A 25 7.16 -17.54 -9.98
C ILE A 25 5.90 -16.68 -10.20
N LEU A 26 4.96 -17.15 -11.03
CA LEU A 26 3.72 -16.42 -11.30
C LEU A 26 2.81 -16.34 -10.06
N SER A 27 2.77 -17.39 -9.24
CA SER A 27 2.01 -17.41 -7.98
C SER A 27 2.54 -16.37 -7.00
N GLU A 28 3.86 -16.34 -6.79
CA GLU A 28 4.50 -15.39 -5.88
C GLU A 28 4.32 -13.93 -6.36
N LEU A 29 4.48 -13.70 -7.66
CA LEU A 29 4.28 -12.37 -8.24
C LEU A 29 2.85 -11.88 -8.01
N ARG A 30 1.84 -12.75 -8.14
CA ARG A 30 0.43 -12.41 -7.91
C ARG A 30 0.17 -11.96 -6.47
N GLU A 31 0.84 -12.56 -5.49
CA GLU A 31 0.71 -12.17 -4.08
C GLU A 31 1.46 -10.87 -3.75
N SER A 32 2.54 -10.57 -4.47
CA SER A 32 3.34 -9.35 -4.26
C SER A 32 2.69 -8.07 -4.79
N VAL A 33 1.65 -8.14 -5.62
CA VAL A 33 1.00 -6.94 -6.18
C VAL A 33 0.01 -6.37 -5.15
N SER A 34 0.40 -5.29 -4.47
CA SER A 34 -0.51 -4.52 -3.63
C SER A 34 -1.44 -3.68 -4.50
N PHE A 35 -2.71 -4.05 -4.58
CA PHE A 35 -3.71 -3.28 -5.33
C PHE A 35 -4.10 -2.02 -4.56
N PHE A 36 -4.24 -0.92 -5.30
CA PHE A 36 -4.76 0.35 -4.80
C PHE A 36 -6.23 0.49 -5.19
N TYR A 37 -7.08 0.77 -4.21
CA TYR A 37 -8.50 0.98 -4.38
C TYR A 37 -8.93 2.30 -3.73
N THR A 38 -10.01 2.87 -4.23
CA THR A 38 -10.77 3.91 -3.51
C THR A 38 -11.71 3.27 -2.48
N THR A 39 -12.24 4.05 -1.54
CA THR A 39 -13.21 3.54 -0.54
C THR A 39 -14.46 2.98 -1.22
N SER A 40 -14.95 3.63 -2.28
CA SER A 40 -16.12 3.13 -3.02
C SER A 40 -15.83 1.84 -3.78
N GLU A 41 -14.66 1.71 -4.40
CA GLU A 41 -14.28 0.49 -5.12
C GLU A 41 -14.09 -0.69 -4.16
N LEU A 42 -13.51 -0.44 -2.99
CA LEU A 42 -13.34 -1.51 -2.00
C LEU A 42 -14.69 -2.01 -1.49
N LEU A 43 -15.66 -1.10 -1.25
CA LEU A 43 -16.97 -1.47 -0.73
C LEU A 43 -17.90 -2.06 -1.81
N SER A 44 -17.79 -1.62 -3.06
CA SER A 44 -18.62 -2.15 -4.16
C SER A 44 -18.02 -3.40 -4.84
N GLY A 45 -16.73 -3.64 -4.67
CA GLY A 45 -16.01 -4.70 -5.36
C GLY A 45 -16.04 -6.06 -4.65
N PRO A 46 -15.70 -7.14 -5.38
CA PRO A 46 -15.58 -8.49 -4.84
C PRO A 46 -14.43 -8.64 -3.82
N GLN A 47 -13.57 -7.63 -3.68
CA GLN A 47 -12.48 -7.62 -2.69
C GLN A 47 -12.97 -7.48 -1.25
N ARG A 48 -14.27 -7.23 -1.02
CA ARG A 48 -14.87 -7.29 0.32
C ARG A 48 -14.69 -8.65 1.00
N GLU A 49 -14.66 -9.72 0.21
CA GLU A 49 -14.59 -11.10 0.70
C GLU A 49 -13.17 -11.65 0.70
N SER A 50 -12.23 -10.96 0.06
CA SER A 50 -10.84 -11.37 0.04
C SER A 50 -10.13 -10.84 1.28
N ASN A 51 -9.59 -11.74 2.10
CA ASN A 51 -8.75 -11.38 3.25
C ASN A 51 -7.32 -10.97 2.81
N LEU A 52 -7.22 -10.33 1.63
CA LEU A 52 -5.96 -9.95 1.01
C LEU A 52 -5.56 -8.54 1.47
N PRO A 53 -4.26 -8.28 1.66
CA PRO A 53 -3.78 -6.94 1.98
C PRO A 53 -4.00 -6.02 0.78
N VAL A 54 -4.79 -4.98 0.97
CA VAL A 54 -5.08 -3.95 -0.04
C VAL A 54 -4.66 -2.57 0.46
N ARG A 55 -4.40 -1.66 -0.48
CA ARG A 55 -4.16 -0.26 -0.18
C ARG A 55 -5.39 0.55 -0.54
N VAL A 56 -5.90 1.34 0.39
CA VAL A 56 -7.08 2.17 0.20
C VAL A 56 -6.67 3.63 0.31
N GLY A 57 -6.96 4.41 -0.72
CA GLY A 57 -6.77 5.86 -0.72
C GLY A 57 -8.06 6.60 -0.42
N GLY A 58 -7.97 7.66 0.37
CA GLY A 58 -9.10 8.55 0.64
C GLY A 58 -8.68 9.80 1.40
N MET A 59 -9.65 10.60 1.78
CA MET A 59 -9.49 11.77 2.63
C MET A 59 -10.00 11.46 4.03
N VAL A 60 -9.28 11.89 5.06
CA VAL A 60 -9.71 11.69 6.45
C VAL A 60 -10.88 12.64 6.74
N VAL A 61 -12.01 12.08 7.19
CA VAL A 61 -13.20 12.86 7.55
C VAL A 61 -12.93 13.71 8.79
N LYS A 62 -13.37 14.97 8.77
CA LYS A 62 -13.20 15.90 9.91
C LYS A 62 -14.02 15.44 11.12
N GLY A 63 -13.43 15.49 12.31
CA GLY A 63 -14.02 15.00 13.55
C GLY A 63 -14.12 13.48 13.69
N SER A 64 -13.63 12.68 12.73
CA SER A 64 -13.74 11.22 12.77
C SER A 64 -12.61 10.52 13.56
N ILE A 65 -11.54 11.24 13.89
CA ILE A 65 -10.36 10.66 14.54
C ILE A 65 -10.66 10.41 16.02
N ALA A 66 -10.93 9.15 16.36
CA ALA A 66 -11.07 8.68 17.73
C ALA A 66 -9.83 7.88 18.15
N ARG A 67 -9.16 8.35 19.21
CA ARG A 67 -7.99 7.68 19.80
C ARG A 67 -8.42 6.92 21.05
N SER A 68 -8.18 5.62 21.07
CA SER A 68 -8.27 4.75 22.25
C SER A 68 -6.86 4.46 22.78
N THR A 69 -6.76 3.80 23.93
CA THR A 69 -5.49 3.48 24.59
C THR A 69 -4.52 2.73 23.68
N ASP A 70 -5.02 1.77 22.89
CA ASP A 70 -4.20 0.88 22.04
C ASP A 70 -4.52 0.97 20.54
N SER A 71 -5.54 1.74 20.15
CA SER A 71 -5.98 1.81 18.75
C SER A 71 -6.57 3.15 18.39
N ILE A 72 -6.40 3.55 17.14
CA ILE A 72 -6.91 4.78 16.58
C ILE A 72 -7.87 4.42 15.45
N SER A 73 -9.09 4.91 15.55
CA SER A 73 -10.10 4.77 14.51
C SER A 73 -10.36 6.09 13.82
N PHE A 74 -10.54 6.07 12.51
CA PHE A 74 -10.87 7.23 11.71
C PHE A 74 -11.64 6.81 10.46
N ASP A 75 -12.41 7.73 9.90
CA ASP A 75 -13.18 7.46 8.68
C ASP A 75 -12.45 8.06 7.48
N LEU A 76 -12.32 7.24 6.43
CA LEU A 76 -11.79 7.63 5.13
C LEU A 76 -12.94 7.81 4.15
N THR A 77 -12.93 8.89 3.38
CA THR A 77 -13.92 9.19 2.35
C THR A 77 -13.27 9.48 1.01
N ASP A 78 -13.89 9.03 -0.07
CA ASP A 78 -13.61 9.44 -1.44
C ASP A 78 -14.66 10.42 -1.98
N PHE A 79 -15.41 11.06 -1.07
CA PHE A 79 -16.60 11.89 -1.31
C PHE A 79 -17.86 11.15 -1.76
N LYS A 80 -17.82 9.81 -1.87
CA LYS A 80 -19.00 9.00 -2.20
C LYS A 80 -19.34 8.04 -1.08
N THR A 81 -18.34 7.37 -0.51
CA THR A 81 -18.53 6.41 0.58
C THR A 81 -17.50 6.60 1.68
N GLU A 82 -17.94 6.37 2.90
CA GLU A 82 -17.11 6.39 4.10
C GLU A 82 -16.71 4.97 4.50
N LEU A 83 -15.43 4.79 4.82
CA LEU A 83 -14.85 3.55 5.27
C LEU A 83 -14.26 3.75 6.66
N ASN A 84 -14.77 2.99 7.62
CA ASN A 84 -14.22 2.99 8.98
C ASN A 84 -12.91 2.20 9.04
N VAL A 85 -11.85 2.88 9.45
CA VAL A 85 -10.50 2.33 9.54
C VAL A 85 -10.05 2.28 10.98
N VAL A 86 -9.46 1.15 11.38
CA VAL A 86 -8.87 0.91 12.71
C VAL A 86 -7.38 0.64 12.54
N TYR A 87 -6.56 1.35 13.29
CA TYR A 87 -5.11 1.29 13.24
C TYR A 87 -4.52 1.15 14.65
N SER A 88 -3.63 0.21 14.89
CA SER A 88 -3.02 -0.05 16.20
C SER A 88 -1.59 0.51 16.36
N GLY A 89 -1.11 1.30 15.40
CA GLY A 89 0.25 1.85 15.40
C GLY A 89 0.33 3.35 15.70
N MET A 90 1.54 3.89 15.57
CA MET A 90 1.79 5.32 15.68
C MET A 90 1.44 6.04 14.38
N LEU A 91 0.56 7.03 14.44
CA LEU A 91 0.23 7.84 13.27
C LEU A 91 1.42 8.74 12.88
N PRO A 92 1.66 8.95 11.57
CA PRO A 92 2.62 9.94 11.10
C PRO A 92 2.31 11.34 11.63
N PRO A 93 3.31 12.20 11.84
CA PRO A 93 3.09 13.55 12.39
C PRO A 93 2.27 14.47 11.46
N LEU A 94 2.19 14.16 10.17
CA LEU A 94 1.40 14.91 9.17
C LEU A 94 -0.02 14.35 8.99
N PHE A 95 -0.37 13.27 9.70
CA PHE A 95 -1.72 12.74 9.63
C PHE A 95 -2.69 13.64 10.39
N GLY A 96 -3.77 14.03 9.72
CA GLY A 96 -4.79 14.88 10.31
C GLY A 96 -6.07 14.88 9.49
N GLU A 97 -7.06 15.59 10.00
CA GLU A 97 -8.37 15.73 9.39
C GLU A 97 -8.30 16.54 8.09
N GLY A 98 -9.04 16.12 7.06
CA GLY A 98 -9.07 16.79 5.75
C GLY A 98 -7.80 16.60 4.92
N VAL A 99 -6.87 15.74 5.37
CA VAL A 99 -5.67 15.37 4.61
C VAL A 99 -5.93 14.07 3.86
N GLY A 100 -5.35 13.96 2.65
CA GLY A 100 -5.36 12.71 1.90
C GLY A 100 -4.43 11.68 2.56
N ALA A 101 -4.95 10.49 2.83
CA ALA A 101 -4.19 9.39 3.40
C ALA A 101 -4.40 8.12 2.58
N VAL A 102 -3.36 7.28 2.58
CA VAL A 102 -3.40 5.92 2.06
C VAL A 102 -3.21 4.98 3.24
N VAL A 103 -4.10 4.01 3.36
CA VAL A 103 -4.01 2.97 4.40
C VAL A 103 -3.78 1.62 3.73
N LYS A 104 -2.87 0.83 4.28
CA LYS A 104 -2.63 -0.54 3.85
C LYS A 104 -3.14 -1.48 4.92
N GLY A 105 -3.94 -2.46 4.55
CA GLY A 105 -4.59 -3.33 5.52
C GLY A 105 -5.55 -4.33 4.90
N ARG A 106 -6.43 -4.88 5.72
CA ARG A 106 -7.41 -5.91 5.34
C ARG A 106 -8.81 -5.51 5.79
N LEU A 107 -9.81 -5.88 5.00
CA LEU A 107 -11.20 -5.69 5.38
C LEU A 107 -11.67 -6.90 6.21
N LEU A 108 -12.05 -6.66 7.47
CA LEU A 108 -12.52 -7.68 8.40
C LEU A 108 -13.90 -7.30 8.92
N HIS A 109 -14.92 -8.11 8.62
CA HIS A 109 -16.30 -7.91 9.11
C HIS A 109 -16.85 -6.49 8.88
N GLY A 110 -16.51 -5.87 7.73
CA GLY A 110 -16.96 -4.52 7.37
C GLY A 110 -16.14 -3.37 7.97
N LYS A 111 -15.13 -3.65 8.81
CA LYS A 111 -14.14 -2.68 9.27
C LYS A 111 -12.81 -2.89 8.56
N PHE A 112 -12.12 -1.81 8.22
CA PHE A 112 -10.80 -1.90 7.63
C PHE A 112 -9.73 -1.86 8.71
N VAL A 113 -9.01 -2.97 8.91
CA VAL A 113 -7.89 -3.03 9.85
C VAL A 113 -6.63 -2.66 9.10
N ALA A 114 -6.11 -1.47 9.37
CA ALA A 114 -4.90 -0.95 8.78
C ALA A 114 -3.67 -1.49 9.53
N ASP A 115 -2.71 -1.99 8.76
CA ASP A 115 -1.36 -2.34 9.23
C ASP A 115 -0.40 -1.14 9.09
N GLU A 116 -0.66 -0.24 8.14
CA GLU A 116 0.20 0.91 7.84
C GLU A 116 -0.63 2.10 7.36
N VAL A 117 -0.29 3.31 7.84
CA VAL A 117 -0.94 4.57 7.45
C VAL A 117 0.11 5.50 6.85
N LEU A 118 -0.12 5.91 5.60
CA LEU A 118 0.74 6.81 4.83
C LEU A 118 -0.03 8.11 4.61
N ALA A 119 0.37 9.18 5.31
CA ALA A 119 -0.14 10.51 5.04
C ALA A 119 0.52 11.03 3.75
N LYS A 120 -0.27 11.62 2.84
CA LYS A 120 0.29 12.22 1.63
C LYS A 120 1.20 13.39 2.04
N HIS A 121 2.47 13.34 1.65
CA HIS A 121 3.38 14.46 1.86
C HIS A 121 3.02 15.59 0.90
N ASP A 122 2.76 16.79 1.43
CA ASP A 122 2.76 18.00 0.63
C ASP A 122 4.22 18.35 0.30
N GLU A 123 4.77 17.75 -0.75
CA GLU A 123 6.04 18.16 -1.33
C GLU A 123 5.88 19.50 -2.05
N LYS A 124 5.65 20.59 -1.30
CA LYS A 124 5.96 21.93 -1.82
C LYS A 124 7.43 22.20 -1.57
N TYR A 125 8.29 21.60 -2.39
CA TYR A 125 9.72 21.89 -2.39
C TYR A 125 9.95 23.37 -2.72
N MET A 126 10.36 24.14 -1.71
CA MET A 126 10.91 25.48 -1.93
C MET A 126 12.42 25.37 -1.92
N PRO A 127 13.13 25.60 -3.04
CA PRO A 127 14.58 25.63 -3.03
C PRO A 127 15.05 26.74 -2.09
N LYS A 128 16.04 26.42 -1.23
CA LYS A 128 16.71 27.43 -0.40
C LYS A 128 17.24 28.54 -1.31
N LYS A 129 16.87 29.80 -1.05
CA LYS A 129 17.48 30.95 -1.73
C LYS A 129 18.99 30.91 -1.46
N TYR A 130 19.80 30.80 -2.51
CA TYR A 130 21.24 31.00 -2.43
C TYR A 130 21.50 32.43 -1.99
N THR A 131 21.85 32.64 -0.72
CA THR A 131 22.57 33.85 -0.33
C THR A 131 24.01 33.69 -0.80
N ALA A 132 24.37 34.40 -1.86
CA ALA A 132 25.76 34.52 -2.31
C ALA A 132 26.65 34.92 -1.11
N PRO A 133 27.84 34.34 -0.96
CA PRO A 133 28.74 34.70 0.12
C PRO A 133 29.12 36.19 -0.02
N LYS A 134 28.89 36.97 1.04
CA LYS A 134 29.36 38.36 1.13
C LYS A 134 30.87 38.36 0.91
N SER A 135 31.32 38.95 -0.19
CA SER A 135 32.71 39.33 -0.40
C SER A 135 33.14 40.23 0.76
N SER A 136 34.08 39.74 1.57
CA SER A 136 34.76 40.50 2.63
C SER A 136 35.77 41.49 2.01
N PRO A 137 36.16 42.55 2.76
CA PRO A 137 36.44 43.88 2.20
C PRO A 137 37.82 44.02 1.58
N GLU A 138 37.94 45.02 0.69
CA GLU A 138 39.17 45.55 0.10
C GLU A 138 40.30 45.74 1.13
N PRO A 139 41.53 45.27 0.83
CA PRO A 139 42.71 45.72 1.54
C PRO A 139 43.17 47.07 0.96
N LYS A 140 43.47 48.01 1.86
CA LYS A 140 44.13 49.30 1.57
C LYS A 140 45.55 49.14 1.06
#